data_AF-A0A957GDS3-F1
#
_entry.id   AF-A0A957GDS3-F1
#
_cell.length_a   1.000
_cell.length_b   1.000
_cell.length_c   1.000
_cell.angle_alpha   90.00
_cell.angle_beta   90.00
_cell.angle_gamma   90.00
#
_symmetry.space_group_name_H-M   'P 1'
#
loop_
_entity.id
_entity.type
_entity.pdbx_description
1 polymer ?
#
loop_
_entity_poly.entity_id
_entity_poly.type
_entity_poly.pdbx_seq_one_letter_code
_entity_poly.pdbx_strand_id
1 'polypeptide(L)'
;MSSLLEPHHQRSPAPNAAQNPLLVGLIVALFALAGGLVLAFGGPLAAVAVVVAGAGALIVLRDIEVGFFAVIGVICLLPFGTLPVDIGLTPTFLDVALASVIGIWLLEIVTGRKRTIVTAPITVPLVVFILVAIFAFIFGLGNGPLTSTLLR
;
A
#
# COMPACT_ATOMS: atom_id res chain seq x y z
N MET A 1 -5.84 -46.04 -26.18
CA MET A 1 -6.86 -45.28 -26.94
C MET A 1 -7.80 -44.56 -25.96
N SER A 2 -7.23 -43.75 -25.06
CA SER A 2 -7.93 -43.11 -23.92
C SER A 2 -7.49 -41.65 -23.73
N SER A 3 -7.04 -41.02 -24.82
CA SER A 3 -6.58 -39.62 -24.87
C SER A 3 -7.72 -38.65 -25.21
N LEU A 4 -8.91 -38.87 -24.68
CA LEU A 4 -10.06 -38.00 -24.89
C LEU A 4 -10.74 -37.81 -23.55
N LEU A 5 -10.44 -36.70 -22.88
CA LEU A 5 -11.29 -35.95 -21.94
C LEU A 5 -10.40 -35.08 -21.03
N GLU A 6 -9.63 -34.15 -21.61
CA GLU A 6 -9.26 -32.94 -20.87
C GLU A 6 -10.32 -31.87 -21.18
N PRO A 7 -11.21 -31.53 -20.23
CA PRO A 7 -12.07 -30.37 -20.41
C PRO A 7 -11.20 -29.13 -20.36
N HIS A 8 -10.99 -28.50 -21.51
CA HIS A 8 -10.45 -27.15 -21.60
C HIS A 8 -11.34 -26.20 -20.79
N HIS A 9 -10.95 -25.97 -19.55
CA HIS A 9 -11.57 -25.00 -18.66
C HIS A 9 -11.21 -23.60 -19.21
N GLN A 10 -11.95 -23.17 -20.24
CA GLN A 10 -11.93 -21.80 -20.73
C GLN A 10 -12.42 -20.90 -19.60
N ARG A 11 -11.46 -20.34 -18.84
CA ARG A 11 -11.75 -19.23 -17.94
C ARG A 11 -12.23 -18.07 -18.80
N SER A 12 -13.53 -17.78 -18.74
CA SER A 12 -14.10 -16.55 -19.27
C SER A 12 -13.29 -15.38 -18.71
N PRO A 13 -12.73 -14.48 -19.56
CA PRO A 13 -12.09 -13.29 -19.06
C PRO A 13 -13.15 -12.47 -18.31
N ALA A 14 -12.95 -12.26 -17.02
CA ALA A 14 -13.78 -11.35 -16.24
C ALA A 14 -13.79 -9.98 -16.95
N PRO A 15 -14.91 -9.25 -16.97
CA PRO A 15 -14.97 -7.92 -17.55
C PRO A 15 -13.94 -7.04 -16.84
N ASN A 16 -12.86 -6.72 -17.53
CA ASN A 16 -11.80 -5.89 -17.00
C ASN A 16 -12.38 -4.49 -16.83
N ALA A 17 -12.43 -3.95 -15.61
CA ALA A 17 -12.78 -2.55 -15.39
C ALA A 17 -11.90 -1.59 -16.24
N ALA A 18 -10.71 -2.05 -16.65
CA ALA A 18 -9.81 -1.39 -17.59
C ALA A 18 -10.32 -1.29 -19.05
N GLN A 19 -11.36 -2.03 -19.44
CA GLN A 19 -11.94 -1.98 -20.80
C GLN A 19 -12.93 -0.83 -20.98
N ASN A 20 -13.33 -0.12 -19.92
CA ASN A 20 -14.20 1.03 -20.06
C ASN A 20 -13.37 2.31 -20.27
N PRO A 21 -13.21 2.80 -21.52
CA PRO A 21 -12.38 3.97 -21.81
C PRO A 21 -12.87 5.23 -21.09
N LEU A 22 -14.17 5.29 -20.75
CA LEU A 22 -14.74 6.41 -20.00
C LEU A 22 -14.25 6.43 -18.54
N LEU A 23 -14.13 5.27 -17.89
CA LEU A 23 -13.65 5.18 -16.52
C LEU A 23 -12.16 5.55 -16.45
N VAL A 24 -11.36 5.05 -17.39
CA VAL A 24 -9.94 5.43 -17.51
C VAL A 24 -9.79 6.93 -17.78
N GLY A 25 -10.57 7.46 -18.72
CA GLY A 25 -10.58 8.89 -19.03
C GLY A 25 -10.97 9.76 -17.83
N LEU A 26 -11.98 9.34 -17.06
CA LEU A 26 -12.40 10.03 -15.84
C LEU A 26 -11.29 10.06 -14.78
N ILE A 27 -10.64 8.92 -14.51
CA ILE A 27 -9.56 8.84 -13.52
C ILE A 27 -8.39 9.73 -13.94
N VAL A 28 -8.00 9.68 -15.21
CA VAL A 28 -6.92 10.53 -15.75
C VAL A 28 -7.29 12.01 -15.66
N ALA A 29 -8.53 12.37 -16.01
CA ALA A 29 -9.00 13.75 -15.90
C ALA A 29 -9.02 14.25 -14.46
N LEU A 30 -9.47 13.43 -13.51
CA LEU A 30 -9.48 13.77 -12.09
C LEU A 30 -8.06 13.96 -11.55
N PHE A 31 -7.14 13.07 -11.94
CA PHE A 31 -5.74 13.16 -11.57
C PHE A 31 -5.07 14.40 -12.16
N ALA A 32 -5.34 14.71 -13.43
CA ALA A 32 -4.84 15.91 -14.10
C ALA A 32 -5.40 17.20 -13.48
N LEU A 33 -6.69 17.23 -13.12
CA LEU A 33 -7.32 18.36 -12.42
C LEU A 33 -6.70 18.57 -11.04
N ALA A 34 -6.53 17.51 -10.25
CA ALA A 34 -5.89 17.58 -8.95
C ALA A 34 -4.43 18.05 -9.06
N GLY A 35 -3.66 17.49 -10.01
CA GLY A 35 -2.30 17.91 -10.29
C GLY A 35 -2.21 19.38 -10.73
N GLY A 36 -3.11 19.81 -11.62
CA GLY A 36 -3.19 21.20 -12.07
C GLY A 36 -3.54 22.18 -10.97
N LEU A 37 -4.45 21.80 -10.06
CA LEU A 37 -4.82 22.60 -8.91
C LEU A 37 -3.63 22.77 -7.94
N VAL A 38 -2.89 21.69 -7.68
CA VAL A 38 -1.67 21.75 -6.86
C VAL A 38 -0.59 22.58 -7.55
N LEU A 39 -0.48 22.54 -8.87
CA LEU A 39 0.44 23.38 -9.64
C LEU A 39 0.10 24.87 -9.50
N ALA A 40 -1.19 25.20 -9.52
CA ALA A 40 -1.68 26.58 -9.42
C ALA A 40 -1.43 27.21 -8.04
N PHE A 41 -1.55 26.45 -6.95
CA PHE A 41 -1.46 26.98 -5.58
C PHE A 41 -0.18 26.59 -4.82
N GLY A 42 0.43 25.45 -5.13
CA GLY A 42 1.62 24.90 -4.46
C GLY A 42 2.95 25.13 -5.20
N GLY A 43 2.90 25.73 -6.39
CA GLY A 43 4.07 26.01 -7.22
C GLY A 43 4.62 24.79 -7.99
N PRO A 44 5.66 24.98 -8.83
CA PRO A 44 6.14 23.95 -9.75
C PRO A 44 6.63 22.68 -9.06
N LEU A 45 7.24 22.82 -7.88
CA LEU A 45 7.81 21.70 -7.12
C LEU A 45 6.71 20.78 -6.57
N ALA A 46 5.60 21.35 -6.07
CA ALA A 46 4.47 20.59 -5.56
C ALA A 46 3.78 19.81 -6.67
N ALA A 47 3.68 20.36 -7.87
CA ALA A 47 3.14 19.65 -9.02
C ALA A 47 3.96 18.44 -9.43
N VAL A 48 5.30 18.59 -9.51
CA VAL A 48 6.20 17.47 -9.79
C VAL A 48 6.03 16.39 -8.73
N ALA A 49 5.93 16.77 -7.45
CA ALA A 49 5.70 15.83 -6.36
C ALA A 49 4.39 15.04 -6.52
N VAL A 50 3.28 15.68 -6.93
CA VAL A 50 2.00 14.99 -7.17
C VAL A 50 2.10 14.01 -8.33
N VAL A 51 2.73 14.39 -9.43
CA VAL A 51 2.90 13.51 -10.59
C VAL A 51 3.75 12.29 -10.22
N VAL A 52 4.87 12.49 -9.52
CA VAL A 52 5.74 11.41 -9.06
C VAL A 52 5.02 10.52 -8.05
N ALA A 53 4.29 11.10 -7.10
CA ALA A 53 3.52 10.35 -6.12
C ALA A 53 2.41 9.51 -6.76
N GLY A 54 1.68 10.06 -7.73
CA GLY A 54 0.66 9.31 -8.47
C GLY A 54 1.23 8.21 -9.33
N ALA A 55 2.30 8.48 -10.07
CA ALA A 55 3.01 7.45 -10.84
C ALA A 55 3.52 6.33 -9.92
N GLY A 56 4.14 6.71 -8.80
CA GLY A 56 4.59 5.78 -7.75
C GLY A 56 3.44 4.94 -7.19
N ALA A 57 2.31 5.56 -6.86
CA ALA A 57 1.13 4.86 -6.36
C ALA A 57 0.60 3.84 -7.38
N LEU A 58 0.50 4.21 -8.67
CA LEU A 58 0.07 3.30 -9.73
C LEU A 58 1.03 2.12 -9.92
N ILE A 59 2.33 2.36 -9.79
CA ILE A 59 3.38 1.33 -9.88
C ILE A 59 3.29 0.39 -8.68
N VAL A 60 3.18 0.95 -7.47
CA VAL A 60 3.09 0.20 -6.21
C VAL A 60 1.81 -0.64 -6.16
N LEU A 61 0.66 -0.11 -6.58
CA LEU A 61 -0.61 -0.86 -6.58
C LEU A 61 -0.62 -2.09 -7.49
N ARG A 62 0.34 -2.17 -8.41
CA ARG A 62 0.39 -3.23 -9.41
C ARG A 62 0.86 -4.56 -8.82
N ASP A 63 1.74 -4.51 -7.83
CA ASP A 63 2.35 -5.68 -7.21
C ASP A 63 2.73 -5.41 -5.75
N ILE A 64 2.45 -6.36 -4.85
CA ILE A 64 2.81 -6.26 -3.44
C ILE A 64 4.33 -6.22 -3.25
N GLU A 65 5.11 -6.87 -4.12
CA GLU A 65 6.57 -6.87 -4.06
C GLU A 65 7.12 -5.45 -4.29
N VAL A 66 6.55 -4.73 -5.27
CA VAL A 66 6.89 -3.34 -5.55
C VAL A 66 6.50 -2.44 -4.39
N GLY A 67 5.36 -2.72 -3.73
CA GLY A 67 4.99 -2.04 -2.49
C GLY A 67 6.02 -2.21 -1.37
N PHE A 68 6.54 -3.43 -1.16
CA PHE A 68 7.60 -3.66 -0.17
C PHE A 68 8.90 -2.91 -0.50
N PHE A 69 9.32 -2.92 -1.78
CA PHE A 69 10.47 -2.13 -2.21
C PHE A 69 10.26 -0.62 -2.01
N ALA A 70 9.05 -0.12 -2.17
CA ALA A 70 8.73 1.28 -1.89
C ALA A 70 8.90 1.61 -0.40
N VAL A 71 8.45 0.75 0.52
CA VAL A 71 8.68 0.93 1.97
C VAL A 71 10.18 0.95 2.29
N ILE A 72 10.95 -0.01 1.75
CA ILE A 72 12.40 -0.06 1.93
C ILE A 72 13.04 1.22 1.39
N GLY A 73 12.64 1.66 0.20
CA GLY A 73 13.09 2.90 -0.41
C GLY A 73 12.84 4.11 0.49
N VAL A 74 11.64 4.24 1.05
CA VAL A 74 11.31 5.33 1.97
C VAL A 74 12.17 5.28 3.24
N ILE A 75 12.34 4.10 3.85
CA ILE A 75 13.19 3.95 5.05
C ILE A 75 14.65 4.34 4.74
N CYS A 76 15.18 3.94 3.58
CA CYS A 76 16.58 4.17 3.24
C CYS A 76 16.87 5.59 2.73
N LEU A 77 15.97 6.19 1.93
CA LEU A 77 16.18 7.52 1.36
C LEU A 77 15.60 8.63 2.23
N LEU A 78 14.42 8.39 2.81
CA LEU A 78 13.60 9.44 3.40
C LEU A 78 12.95 9.03 4.74
N PRO A 79 13.74 8.63 5.74
CA PRO A 79 13.22 8.16 7.03
C PRO A 79 12.52 9.26 7.85
N PHE A 80 12.89 10.53 7.64
CA PHE A 80 12.34 11.68 8.37
C PHE A 80 11.40 12.55 7.53
N GLY A 81 11.04 12.11 6.33
CA GLY A 81 10.19 12.92 5.48
C GLY A 81 8.74 12.87 5.96
N THR A 82 8.19 14.05 6.16
CA THR A 82 6.77 14.25 6.47
C THR A 82 6.07 14.95 5.33
N LEU A 83 4.77 14.71 5.20
CA LEU A 83 3.93 15.46 4.29
C LEU A 83 3.61 16.83 4.91
N PRO A 84 3.62 17.91 4.11
CA PRO A 84 3.30 19.26 4.57
C PRO A 84 1.78 19.44 4.71
N VAL A 85 1.14 18.57 5.51
CA VAL A 85 -0.30 18.57 5.76
C VAL A 85 -0.52 18.43 7.26
N ASP A 86 -0.99 19.50 7.90
CA ASP A 86 -1.30 19.51 9.33
C ASP A 86 -2.79 19.19 9.55
N ILE A 87 -3.08 17.96 9.94
CA ILE A 87 -4.44 17.45 10.23
C ILE A 87 -4.64 17.19 11.74
N GLY A 88 -3.73 17.67 12.59
CA GLY A 88 -3.60 17.29 14.01
C GLY A 88 -2.57 16.18 14.25
N LEU A 89 -2.20 15.45 13.19
CA LEU A 89 -0.99 14.63 13.07
C LEU A 89 -0.35 14.95 11.72
N THR A 90 0.98 15.05 11.67
CA THR A 90 1.76 15.19 10.43
C THR A 90 2.06 13.80 9.86
N PRO A 91 1.37 13.33 8.82
CA PRO A 91 1.62 11.99 8.27
C PRO A 91 3.00 11.92 7.60
N THR A 92 3.69 10.80 7.79
CA THR A 92 5.02 10.56 7.21
C THR A 92 4.94 9.84 5.86
N PHE A 93 6.00 9.90 5.06
CA PHE A 93 6.08 9.06 3.86
C PHE A 93 6.05 7.57 4.20
N LEU A 94 6.55 7.20 5.39
CA LEU A 94 6.56 5.83 5.87
C LEU A 94 5.14 5.33 6.15
N ASP A 95 4.28 6.18 6.72
CA ASP A 95 2.86 5.86 6.94
C ASP A 95 2.13 5.60 5.62
N VAL A 96 2.38 6.44 4.61
CA VAL A 96 1.79 6.28 3.28
C VAL A 96 2.29 5.01 2.60
N ALA A 97 3.59 4.70 2.71
CA ALA A 97 4.15 3.48 2.14
C ALA A 97 3.58 2.22 2.81
N LEU A 98 3.47 2.22 4.15
CA LEU A 98 2.83 1.14 4.91
C LEU A 98 1.35 1.00 4.53
N ALA A 99 0.60 2.10 4.52
CA ALA A 99 -0.80 2.11 4.13
C ALA A 99 -1.01 1.59 2.70
N SER A 100 -0.08 1.88 1.79
CA SER A 100 -0.10 1.35 0.42
C SER A 100 0.07 -0.16 0.40
N VAL A 101 1.05 -0.72 1.13
CA VAL A 101 1.25 -2.18 1.22
C VAL A 101 0.05 -2.88 1.86
N ILE A 102 -0.47 -2.34 2.96
CA ILE A 102 -1.67 -2.85 3.63
C ILE A 102 -2.88 -2.79 2.68
N GLY A 103 -3.02 -1.68 1.96
CA GLY A 103 -4.10 -1.48 0.97
C GLY A 103 -4.03 -2.50 -0.16
N ILE A 104 -2.84 -2.75 -0.72
CA ILE A 104 -2.64 -3.78 -1.76
C ILE A 104 -2.98 -5.17 -1.23
N TRP A 105 -2.48 -5.51 -0.06
CA TRP A 105 -2.77 -6.78 0.59
C TRP A 105 -4.28 -6.97 0.80
N LEU A 106 -4.99 -5.93 1.25
CA LEU A 106 -6.43 -5.95 1.39
C LEU A 106 -7.15 -6.09 0.03
N LEU A 107 -6.70 -5.37 -1.00
CA LEU A 107 -7.23 -5.47 -2.35
C LEU A 107 -7.04 -6.88 -2.94
N GLU A 108 -5.91 -7.53 -2.68
CA GLU A 108 -5.66 -8.91 -3.08
C GLU A 108 -6.57 -9.92 -2.38
N ILE A 109 -6.91 -9.68 -1.11
CA ILE A 109 -7.90 -10.45 -0.36
C ILE A 109 -9.28 -10.27 -0.96
N VAL A 110 -9.73 -9.03 -1.17
CA VAL A 110 -11.06 -8.72 -1.72
C VAL A 110 -11.20 -9.25 -3.14
N THR A 111 -10.15 -9.16 -3.97
CA THR A 111 -10.13 -9.71 -5.34
C THR A 111 -10.00 -11.23 -5.35
N GLY A 112 -9.75 -11.87 -4.19
CA GLY A 112 -9.60 -13.31 -4.07
C GLY A 112 -8.36 -13.87 -4.80
N ARG A 113 -7.36 -13.02 -5.08
CA ARG A 113 -6.10 -13.41 -5.73
C ARG A 113 -5.19 -14.23 -4.80
N LYS A 114 -5.36 -14.08 -3.48
CA LYS A 114 -4.62 -14.85 -2.46
C LYS A 114 -5.51 -15.95 -1.87
N ARG A 115 -5.53 -17.13 -2.51
CA ARG A 115 -6.24 -18.33 -2.00
C ARG A 115 -5.32 -19.43 -1.47
N THR A 116 -4.01 -19.31 -1.68
CA THR A 116 -3.04 -20.33 -1.24
C THR A 116 -2.18 -19.74 -0.14
N ILE A 117 -2.38 -20.22 1.09
CA ILE A 117 -1.43 -19.96 2.17
C ILE A 117 -0.19 -20.79 1.85
N VAL A 118 0.84 -20.15 1.30
CA VAL A 118 2.14 -20.78 1.06
C VAL A 118 2.89 -20.72 2.38
N THR A 119 2.94 -21.85 3.09
CA THR A 119 3.75 -21.99 4.30
C THR A 119 5.20 -22.21 3.91
N ALA A 120 5.99 -21.14 3.96
CA ALA A 120 7.45 -21.24 3.83
C ALA A 120 8.08 -21.65 5.17
N PRO A 121 9.24 -22.33 5.21
CA PRO A 121 9.93 -22.70 6.46
C PRO A 121 10.22 -21.51 7.38
N ILE A 122 10.40 -20.31 6.81
CA ILE A 122 10.61 -19.05 7.54
C ILE A 122 9.35 -18.56 8.29
N THR A 123 8.17 -19.09 7.97
CA THR A 123 6.91 -18.68 8.64
C THR A 123 6.94 -19.02 10.13
N VAL A 124 7.58 -20.12 10.51
CA VAL A 124 7.66 -20.57 11.92
C VAL A 124 8.43 -19.56 12.79
N PRO A 125 9.71 -19.23 12.49
CA PRO A 125 10.45 -18.24 13.28
C PRO A 125 9.80 -16.85 13.23
N LEU A 126 9.19 -16.46 12.10
CA LEU A 126 8.45 -15.20 11.99
C LEU A 126 7.26 -15.15 12.96
N VAL A 127 6.45 -16.21 13.03
CA VAL A 127 5.30 -16.28 13.94
C VAL A 127 5.76 -16.25 15.40
N VAL A 128 6.84 -16.96 15.73
CA VAL A 128 7.43 -16.90 17.08
C VAL A 128 7.87 -15.47 17.42
N PHE A 129 8.56 -14.79 16.49
CA PHE A 129 8.96 -13.40 16.67
C PHE A 129 7.77 -12.48 16.91
N ILE A 130 6.71 -12.60 16.10
CA ILE A 130 5.47 -11.81 16.25
C ILE A 130 4.84 -12.05 17.62
N LEU A 131 4.75 -13.31 18.06
CA LEU A 131 4.23 -13.64 19.40
C LEU A 131 5.06 -12.99 20.50
N VAL A 132 6.39 -13.14 20.45
CA VAL A 132 7.29 -12.52 21.43
C VAL A 132 7.15 -11.00 21.43
N ALA A 133 7.05 -10.36 20.26
CA ALA A 133 6.85 -8.92 20.14
C ALA A 133 5.52 -8.46 20.76
N ILE A 134 4.43 -9.21 20.53
CA ILE A 134 3.12 -8.92 21.15
C ILE A 134 3.19 -9.08 22.67
N PHE A 135 3.77 -10.17 23.18
CA PHE A 135 3.96 -10.36 24.62
C PHE A 135 4.80 -9.24 25.23
N ALA A 136 5.94 -8.91 24.62
CA ALA A 136 6.79 -7.81 25.06
C ALA A 136 6.06 -6.47 25.06
N PHE A 137 5.24 -6.19 24.05
CA PHE A 137 4.42 -4.98 23.97
C PHE A 137 3.37 -4.92 25.08
N ILE A 138 2.61 -5.99 25.30
CA ILE A 138 1.58 -6.06 26.37
C ILE A 138 2.22 -5.86 27.75
N PHE A 139 3.31 -6.56 28.03
CA PHE A 139 4.04 -6.40 29.29
C PHE A 139 4.70 -5.02 29.40
N GLY A 140 5.14 -4.44 28.29
CA GLY A 140 5.72 -3.10 28.22
C GLY A 140 4.69 -2.00 28.50
N LEU A 141 3.46 -2.12 27.98
CA LEU A 141 2.37 -1.17 28.23
C LEU A 141 2.03 -1.04 29.72
N GLY A 142 2.13 -2.13 30.48
CA GLY A 142 1.91 -2.13 31.93
C GLY A 142 3.02 -1.44 32.75
N ASN A 143 4.19 -1.20 32.15
CA ASN A 143 5.38 -0.63 32.82
C ASN A 143 5.78 0.75 32.28
N GLY A 144 5.03 1.29 31.31
CA GLY A 144 5.29 2.62 30.73
C GLY A 144 4.80 3.75 31.65
N PRO A 145 5.64 4.71 32.06
CA PRO A 145 5.17 5.86 32.82
C PRO A 145 4.16 6.66 31.99
N LEU A 146 3.01 6.95 32.59
CA LEU A 146 2.02 7.89 32.04
C LEU A 146 2.63 9.30 32.06
N THR A 147 3.37 9.66 31.01
CA THR A 147 3.95 11.01 30.92
C THR A 147 2.85 12.01 30.56
N SER A 148 2.95 13.20 31.16
CA SER A 148 1.98 14.30 31.04
C SER A 148 1.72 14.78 29.60
N THR A 149 2.53 14.35 28.63
CA THR A 149 2.33 14.56 27.20
C THR A 149 1.07 13.87 26.66
N LEU A 150 0.57 12.81 27.30
CA LEU A 150 -0.65 12.09 26.90
C LEU A 150 -1.96 12.65 27.52
N LEU A 151 -1.87 13.63 28.41
CA LEU A 151 -3.00 14.20 29.16
C LEU A 151 -3.35 15.64 28.75
N ARG A 152 -2.64 16.20 27.77
CA ARG A 152 -2.89 17.51 27.14
C ARG A 152 -3.56 17.30 25.79
#